data_AF-A0A3Q0QR98-F1
#
_entry.id   AF-A0A3Q0QR98-F1
#
_cell.length_a   1.000
_cell.length_b   1.000
_cell.length_c   1.000
_cell.angle_alpha   90.00
_cell.angle_beta   90.00
_cell.angle_gamma   90.00
#
_symmetry.space_group_name_H-M   'P 1'
#
loop_
_entity.id
_entity.type
_entity.pdbx_description
1 polymer ?
#
loop_
_entity_poly.entity_id
_entity_poly.type
_entity_poly.pdbx_seq_one_letter_code
_entity_poly.pdbx_strand_id
1 'polypeptide(L)'
;MAGAEVSVSSEELMTVRDEEGEYSGSDQKSQVILHLQPILHGERDGDEIEYGYPITCGDSRAVLLFKKFVCPGINVRCVKFNDQLISPKQFVHLAGKATLKDWKRAIRLGGVMLR
;
A
#
# COMPACT_ATOMS: atom_id res chain seq x y z
N MET A 1 29.97 -24.08 -33.55
CA MET A 1 29.78 -23.81 -32.11
C MET A 1 29.10 -22.45 -32.03
N ALA A 2 27.80 -22.39 -31.73
CA ALA A 2 27.24 -22.06 -30.40
C ALA A 2 27.78 -20.69 -29.90
N GLY A 3 26.98 -19.70 -29.53
CA GLY A 3 25.58 -19.72 -29.09
C GLY A 3 24.86 -18.39 -29.33
N ALA A 4 23.57 -18.40 -29.01
CA ALA A 4 22.61 -17.33 -29.15
C ALA A 4 22.52 -16.49 -27.86
N GLU A 5 22.30 -15.19 -27.98
CA GLU A 5 21.76 -14.27 -26.95
C GLU A 5 21.71 -12.86 -27.58
N VAL A 6 20.80 -11.94 -27.29
CA VAL A 6 19.55 -11.87 -26.53
C VAL A 6 18.80 -10.68 -27.16
N SER A 7 17.51 -10.82 -27.45
CA SER A 7 16.69 -9.70 -27.90
C SER A 7 16.27 -8.86 -26.69
N VAL A 8 16.75 -7.63 -26.59
CA VAL A 8 16.21 -6.64 -25.66
C VAL A 8 15.32 -5.70 -26.48
N SER A 9 14.01 -5.84 -26.33
CA SER A 9 13.04 -4.88 -26.85
C SER A 9 13.04 -3.67 -25.93
N SER A 10 13.53 -2.54 -26.42
CA SER A 10 13.58 -1.27 -25.70
C SER A 10 12.56 -0.31 -26.29
N GLU A 11 11.30 -0.44 -25.90
CA GLU A 11 10.29 0.62 -25.99
C GLU A 11 9.02 0.18 -25.28
N GLU A 12 8.66 0.91 -24.22
CA GLU A 12 7.32 1.51 -24.06
C GLU A 12 7.39 2.44 -22.82
N LEU A 13 7.89 3.66 -23.03
CA LEU A 13 7.70 4.74 -22.07
C LEU A 13 6.25 5.22 -22.22
N MET A 14 5.36 4.73 -21.36
CA MET A 14 4.00 5.30 -21.28
C MET A 14 4.06 6.64 -20.53
N THR A 15 4.03 7.73 -21.28
CA THR A 15 3.70 9.05 -20.76
C THR A 15 2.22 9.06 -20.38
N VAL A 16 1.91 9.00 -19.08
CA VAL A 16 0.57 9.34 -18.60
C VAL A 16 0.52 10.85 -18.38
N ARG A 17 -0.32 11.50 -19.18
CA ARG A 17 -0.78 12.88 -19.03
C ARG A 17 -1.26 13.11 -17.60
N ASP A 18 -0.75 14.15 -16.97
CA ASP A 18 -1.34 14.72 -15.76
C ASP A 18 -2.77 15.20 -16.07
N GLU A 19 -3.76 14.57 -15.45
CA GLU A 19 -5.10 15.13 -15.31
C GLU A 19 -5.34 15.45 -13.83
N GLU A 20 -5.73 16.70 -13.63
CA GLU A 20 -5.79 17.41 -12.36
C GLU A 20 -6.82 16.79 -11.43
N GLY A 21 -6.36 16.21 -10.33
CA GLY A 21 -7.20 15.75 -9.22
C GLY A 21 -7.01 16.65 -8.01
N GLU A 22 -7.79 17.72 -7.92
CA GLU A 22 -7.90 18.55 -6.71
C GLU A 22 -8.49 17.71 -5.56
N TYR A 23 -7.63 17.15 -4.71
CA TYR A 23 -8.03 16.54 -3.45
C TYR A 23 -8.11 17.62 -2.36
N SER A 24 -9.29 18.21 -2.22
CA SER A 24 -9.66 19.01 -1.05
C SER A 24 -9.94 18.08 0.13
N GLY A 25 -9.05 18.07 1.13
CA GLY A 25 -9.15 17.16 2.27
C GLY A 25 -8.11 17.41 3.35
N SER A 26 -8.26 18.54 4.06
CA SER A 26 -7.77 18.85 5.41
C SER A 26 -6.49 18.14 5.88
N ASP A 27 -5.39 18.88 5.70
CA ASP A 27 -4.11 18.90 6.42
C ASP A 27 -4.22 18.22 7.79
N GLN A 28 -3.71 17.00 8.02
CA GLN A 28 -2.37 16.69 8.58
C GLN A 28 -1.86 15.29 8.16
N LYS A 29 -2.63 14.57 7.32
CA LYS A 29 -2.43 13.13 7.01
C LYS A 29 -1.45 12.90 5.85
N SER A 30 -0.97 13.97 5.24
CA SER A 30 -0.35 13.98 3.91
C SER A 30 1.18 14.00 3.90
N GLN A 31 1.89 14.39 4.97
CA GLN A 31 3.34 14.59 4.84
C GLN A 31 4.18 13.29 4.80
N VAL A 32 3.71 12.19 5.39
CA VAL A 32 4.47 10.92 5.45
C VAL A 32 4.19 9.97 4.29
N ILE A 33 3.09 10.16 3.56
CA ILE A 33 2.66 9.29 2.46
C ILE A 33 3.24 9.72 1.10
N LEU A 34 3.68 10.98 0.96
CA LEU A 34 4.18 11.53 -0.31
C LEU A 34 5.54 10.96 -0.76
N HIS A 35 6.31 10.34 0.15
CA HIS A 35 7.65 9.81 -0.18
C HIS A 35 7.65 8.33 -0.59
N LEU A 36 6.55 7.60 -0.43
CA LEU A 36 6.46 6.22 -0.85
C LEU A 36 5.76 6.13 -2.19
N GLN A 37 6.43 5.52 -3.17
CA GLN A 37 5.80 5.18 -4.44
C GLN A 37 4.63 4.22 -4.17
N PRO A 38 3.38 4.59 -4.50
CA PRO A 38 2.27 3.68 -4.39
C PRO A 38 2.46 2.52 -5.37
N ILE A 39 2.12 1.32 -4.91
CA ILE A 39 2.11 0.13 -5.75
C ILE A 39 0.75 0.10 -6.44
N LEU A 40 0.75 -0.01 -7.77
CA LEU A 40 -0.47 -0.33 -8.51
C LEU A 40 -0.83 -1.78 -8.21
N HIS A 41 -1.92 -1.99 -7.47
CA HIS A 41 -2.42 -3.32 -7.19
C HIS A 41 -3.60 -3.58 -8.13
N GLY A 42 -3.33 -4.18 -9.29
CA GLY A 42 -4.34 -4.53 -10.28
C GLY A 42 -4.46 -6.03 -10.45
N GLU A 43 -5.56 -6.62 -10.00
CA GLU A 43 -6.03 -7.90 -10.54
C GLU A 43 -7.55 -7.93 -10.69
N ARG A 44 -7.97 -7.87 -11.96
CA ARG A 44 -9.14 -8.46 -12.62
C ARG A 44 -10.48 -8.41 -11.88
N ASP A 45 -11.24 -7.33 -12.15
CA ASP A 45 -12.59 -7.33 -12.77
C ASP A 45 -13.17 -5.89 -12.68
N GLY A 46 -13.10 -5.09 -13.76
CA GLY A 46 -13.81 -3.79 -13.89
C GLY A 46 -13.12 -2.55 -13.29
N ASP A 47 -11.96 -2.19 -13.87
CA ASP A 47 -10.86 -1.37 -13.32
C ASP A 47 -11.20 -0.05 -12.58
N GLU A 48 -11.24 -0.12 -11.25
CA GLU A 48 -10.85 0.99 -10.37
C GLU A 48 -9.38 0.80 -9.98
N ILE A 49 -8.50 1.72 -10.36
CA ILE A 49 -7.08 1.68 -9.99
C ILE A 49 -6.95 1.68 -8.47
N GLU A 50 -6.53 0.55 -7.89
CA GLU A 50 -6.36 0.41 -6.45
C GLU A 50 -4.91 0.72 -6.02
N TYR A 51 -4.72 1.90 -5.43
CA TYR A 51 -3.42 2.32 -4.88
C TYR A 51 -3.14 1.65 -3.54
N GLY A 52 -2.07 0.84 -3.51
CA GLY A 52 -1.59 0.15 -2.33
C GLY A 52 -0.27 0.72 -1.81
N TYR A 53 -0.11 0.84 -0.50
CA TYR A 53 1.16 1.23 0.14
C TYR A 53 1.75 0.04 0.91
N PRO A 54 3.04 -0.30 0.73
CA PRO A 54 3.65 -1.38 1.48
C PRO A 54 3.78 -1.01 2.96
N ILE A 55 3.14 -1.80 3.81
CA ILE A 55 3.22 -1.66 5.26
C ILE A 55 3.91 -2.86 5.89
N THR A 56 4.47 -2.63 7.06
CA THR A 56 5.14 -3.64 7.88
C THR A 56 4.65 -3.56 9.32
N CYS A 57 4.61 -4.70 10.00
CA CYS A 57 4.35 -4.77 11.44
C CYS A 57 5.25 -5.86 12.03
N GLY A 58 6.27 -5.47 12.79
CA GLY A 58 7.35 -6.40 13.14
C GLY A 58 7.99 -6.98 11.89
N ASP A 59 7.99 -8.31 11.77
CA ASP A 59 8.53 -9.04 10.62
C ASP A 59 7.49 -9.31 9.52
N SER A 60 6.21 -9.04 9.80
CA SER A 60 5.11 -9.24 8.86
C SER A 60 5.00 -8.09 7.86
N ARG A 61 4.78 -8.41 6.59
CA ARG A 61 4.60 -7.46 5.48
C ARG A 61 3.19 -7.56 4.91
N ALA A 62 2.59 -6.43 4.59
CA ALA A 62 1.26 -6.35 3.99
C ALA A 62 1.14 -5.12 3.08
N VAL A 63 0.02 -4.97 2.38
CA VAL A 63 -0.28 -3.81 1.54
C VAL A 63 -1.50 -3.08 2.11
N LEU A 64 -1.38 -1.79 2.35
CA LEU A 64 -2.47 -0.91 2.78
C LEU A 64 -3.15 -0.29 1.56
N LEU A 65 -4.43 -0.55 1.38
CA LEU A 65 -5.23 -0.04 0.28
C LEU A 65 -5.82 1.32 0.68
N PHE A 66 -5.25 2.39 0.12
CA PHE A 66 -5.52 3.76 0.58
C PHE A 66 -6.97 4.18 0.33
N LYS A 67 -7.54 3.75 -0.79
CA LYS A 67 -8.95 4.03 -1.14
C LYS A 67 -9.94 3.43 -0.12
N LYS A 68 -9.58 2.31 0.51
CA LYS A 68 -10.38 1.65 1.55
C LYS A 68 -10.07 2.18 2.96
N PHE A 69 -9.02 2.99 3.12
CA PHE A 69 -8.53 3.44 4.43
C PHE A 69 -9.26 4.69 4.96
N VAL A 70 -10.51 4.49 5.42
CA VAL A 70 -11.40 5.54 5.95
C VAL A 70 -11.35 5.60 7.48
N CYS A 71 -11.43 6.80 8.07
CA CYS A 71 -11.47 6.99 9.52
C CYS A 71 -12.73 6.34 10.13
N PRO A 72 -12.62 5.58 11.24
CA PRO A 72 -11.49 5.46 12.18
C PRO A 72 -10.41 4.42 11.80
N GLY A 73 -10.59 3.66 10.70
CA GLY A 73 -9.60 2.75 10.11
C GLY A 73 -9.38 1.42 10.83
N ILE A 74 -9.49 1.37 12.16
CA ILE A 74 -9.06 0.22 12.99
C ILE A 74 -9.70 -1.13 12.63
N ASN A 75 -11.00 -1.14 12.34
CA ASN A 75 -11.76 -2.35 12.00
C ASN A 75 -12.11 -2.41 10.50
N VAL A 76 -11.69 -1.42 9.72
CA VAL A 76 -11.98 -1.36 8.28
C VAL A 76 -11.05 -2.32 7.57
N ARG A 77 -11.61 -3.15 6.68
CA ARG A 77 -10.83 -4.09 5.86
C ARG A 77 -10.13 -3.31 4.74
N CYS A 78 -8.89 -2.90 5.01
CA CYS A 78 -8.07 -2.08 4.12
C CYS A 78 -6.62 -2.58 4.02
N VAL A 79 -6.29 -3.70 4.65
CA VAL A 79 -4.95 -4.29 4.61
C VAL A 79 -5.02 -5.63 3.88
N LYS A 80 -4.30 -5.78 2.77
CA LYS A 80 -4.10 -7.05 2.08
C LYS A 80 -2.90 -7.78 2.67
N PHE A 81 -3.13 -8.94 3.28
CA PHE A 81 -2.13 -9.80 3.90
C PHE A 81 -2.37 -11.24 3.49
N ASN A 82 -1.37 -11.91 2.91
CA ASN A 82 -1.50 -13.29 2.37
C ASN A 82 -2.74 -13.46 1.47
N ASP A 83 -2.94 -12.53 0.54
CA ASP A 83 -4.10 -12.48 -0.37
C ASP A 83 -5.48 -12.34 0.28
N GLN A 84 -5.53 -12.06 1.58
CA GLN A 84 -6.77 -11.79 2.30
C GLN A 84 -6.87 -10.31 2.67
N LEU A 85 -8.08 -9.76 2.54
CA LEU A 85 -8.39 -8.41 2.98
C LEU A 85 -8.83 -8.40 4.45
N ILE A 86 -7.97 -7.87 5.32
CA ILE A 86 -8.13 -7.85 6.78
C ILE A 86 -8.12 -6.42 7.34
N SER A 87 -8.48 -6.29 8.62
CA SER A 87 -8.41 -5.01 9.34
C SER A 87 -6.99 -4.74 9.88
N PRO A 88 -6.59 -3.47 10.08
CA PRO A 88 -5.35 -3.14 10.77
C PRO A 88 -5.22 -3.81 12.14
N LYS A 89 -6.32 -3.92 12.89
CA LYS A 89 -6.36 -4.65 14.17
C LYS A 89 -6.02 -6.13 14.00
N GLN A 90 -6.63 -6.80 13.02
CA GLN A 90 -6.30 -8.19 12.71
C GLN A 90 -4.84 -8.34 12.32
N PHE A 91 -4.33 -7.45 11.46
CA PHE A 91 -2.95 -7.51 11.00
C PHE A 91 -1.95 -7.41 12.14
N VAL A 92 -2.14 -6.45 13.06
CA VAL A 92 -1.30 -6.29 14.26
C VAL A 92 -1.38 -7.53 15.17
N HIS A 93 -2.55 -8.17 15.26
CA HIS A 93 -2.73 -9.40 16.03
C HIS A 93 -1.96 -10.57 15.40
N LEU A 94 -2.10 -10.78 14.09
CA LEU A 94 -1.41 -11.82 13.33
C LEU A 94 0.11 -11.62 13.33
N ALA A 95 0.58 -10.37 13.37
CA ALA A 95 2.00 -10.03 13.49
C ALA A 95 2.57 -10.22 14.91
N GLY A 96 1.78 -10.71 15.88
CA GLY A 96 2.23 -10.92 17.25
C GLY A 96 2.48 -9.63 18.04
N LYS A 97 1.97 -8.48 17.56
CA LYS A 97 2.11 -7.17 18.21
C LYS A 97 0.83 -6.71 18.91
N ALA A 98 -0.08 -7.65 19.21
CA ALA A 98 -1.35 -7.39 19.89
C ALA A 98 -1.21 -6.74 21.28
N THR A 99 -0.05 -6.85 21.93
CA THR A 99 0.23 -6.21 23.22
C THR A 99 0.34 -4.68 23.11
N LEU A 100 0.58 -4.16 21.90
CA LEU A 100 0.57 -2.72 21.63
C LEU A 100 -0.87 -2.23 21.50
N LYS A 101 -1.28 -1.34 22.42
CA LYS A 101 -2.63 -0.71 22.41
C LYS A 101 -2.85 0.26 21.26
N ASP A 102 -1.78 0.68 20.59
CA ASP A 102 -1.82 1.66 19.49
C ASP A 102 -1.42 0.97 18.17
N TRP A 103 -2.43 0.56 17.39
CA TRP A 103 -2.24 -0.13 16.12
C TRP A 103 -1.50 0.73 15.09
N LYS A 104 -1.65 2.05 15.13
CA LYS A 104 -0.94 2.97 14.22
C LYS A 104 0.56 2.97 14.50
N ARG A 105 0.95 2.83 15.78
CA ARG A 105 2.36 2.73 16.16
C ARG A 105 2.96 1.37 15.84
N ALA A 106 2.15 0.31 15.81
CA ALA A 106 2.59 -1.04 15.46
C ALA A 106 2.86 -1.19 13.96
N ILE A 107 2.19 -0.41 13.11
CA ILE A 107 2.32 -0.45 11.66
C ILE A 107 3.31 0.63 11.20
N ARG A 108 4.17 0.25 10.25
CA ARG A 108 5.14 1.13 9.61
C ARG A 108 4.97 1.16 8.10
N LEU A 109 4.94 2.36 7.52
CA LEU A 109 5.02 2.62 6.09
C LEU A 109 6.48 2.97 5.76
N GLY A 110 7.18 2.13 5.00
CA GLY A 110 8.58 2.40 4.63
C GLY A 110 9.51 2.62 5.84
N GLY A 111 9.21 1.98 6.98
CA GLY A 111 9.95 2.16 8.23
C GLY A 111 9.43 3.28 9.15
N VAL A 112 8.61 4.22 8.64
CA VAL A 112 8.02 5.32 9.41
C VAL A 112 6.71 4.88 10.06
N MET A 113 6.45 5.31 11.29
CA MET A 113 5.21 5.00 12.01
C MET A 113 4.01 5.69 11.37
N LEU A 114 2.85 5.01 11.28
CA LEU A 114 1.63 5.52 10.64
C LEU A 114 0.91 6.65 11.43
N ARG A 115 1.57 7.24 12.43
CA ARG A 115 0.92 8.16 13.37
C ARG A 115 0.67 9.54 12.77
#